data_AF-A0A5N8WI60-F1
#
_entry.id   AF-A0A5N8WI60-F1
#
_cell.length_a   1.000
_cell.length_b   1.000
_cell.length_c   1.000
_cell.angle_alpha   90.00
_cell.angle_beta   90.00
_cell.angle_gamma   90.00
#
_symmetry.space_group_name_H-M   'P 1'
#
loop_
_entity.id
_entity.type
_entity.pdbx_description
1 polymer ?
#
loop_
_entity_poly.entity_id
_entity_poly.type
_entity_poly.pdbx_seq_one_letter_code
_entity_poly.pdbx_strand_id
1 'polypeptide(L)'
;MSADGFEAARLLPWRGGDGKPAHVIADSDLPGPLSRRADVVESAQLEMAGVLLGHARQLVDESGPEELRYLVVELTRILTDVLRIAVRVRS
;
A
#
# COMPACT_ATOMS: atom_id res chain seq x y z
N MET A 1 27.00 9.94 23.18
CA MET A 1 25.91 10.23 22.23
C MET A 1 25.84 9.06 21.28
N SER A 2 25.00 8.06 21.61
CA SER A 2 24.82 6.89 20.74
C SER A 2 23.93 7.27 19.57
N ALA A 3 24.39 6.95 18.37
CA ALA A 3 23.71 7.18 17.11
C ALA A 3 22.69 6.07 16.78
N ASP A 4 21.93 5.61 17.79
CA ASP A 4 20.98 4.49 17.64
C ASP A 4 19.50 4.96 17.61
N GLY A 5 19.23 6.26 17.72
CA GLY A 5 17.86 6.79 17.86
C GLY A 5 17.22 7.35 16.59
N PHE A 6 17.91 7.36 15.46
CA PHE A 6 17.38 7.86 14.19
C PHE A 6 17.64 6.84 13.09
N GLU A 7 16.64 6.64 12.22
CA GLU A 7 16.76 6.24 10.80
C GLU A 7 16.06 4.95 10.35
N ALA A 8 14.93 4.58 10.93
CA ALA A 8 13.94 3.81 10.15
C ALA A 8 13.15 4.79 9.25
N ALA A 9 13.71 5.17 8.09
CA ALA A 9 12.98 5.96 7.11
C ALA A 9 11.77 5.17 6.57
N ARG A 10 10.56 5.56 6.97
CA ARG A 10 9.30 4.94 6.53
C ARG A 10 8.81 5.63 5.27
N LEU A 11 8.67 4.89 4.18
CA LEU A 11 7.95 5.36 2.98
C LEU A 11 6.45 5.48 3.31
N LEU A 12 5.86 6.58 2.87
CA LEU A 12 4.45 6.91 3.01
C LEU A 12 3.63 6.34 1.83
N PRO A 13 2.33 6.04 2.03
CA PRO A 13 1.47 5.47 0.99
C PRO A 13 1.05 6.49 -0.10
N TRP A 14 1.58 7.72 -0.03
CA TRP A 14 1.40 8.76 -1.04
C TRP A 14 2.76 9.28 -1.53
N ARG A 15 2.74 9.89 -2.71
CA ARG A 15 3.93 10.53 -3.31
C ARG A 15 4.08 11.97 -2.80
N GLY A 16 5.31 12.47 -2.86
CA GLY A 16 5.62 13.89 -2.65
C GLY A 16 5.06 14.75 -3.78
N GLY A 17 5.10 16.07 -3.60
CA GLY A 17 4.59 17.02 -4.62
C GLY A 17 5.32 16.94 -5.97
N ASP A 18 6.53 16.36 -6.00
CA ASP A 18 7.33 16.09 -7.20
C ASP A 18 7.03 14.72 -7.83
N GLY A 19 6.04 13.99 -7.30
CA GLY A 19 5.67 12.66 -7.76
C GLY A 19 6.67 11.56 -7.33
N LYS A 20 7.67 11.87 -6.49
CA LYS A 20 8.61 10.86 -5.99
C LYS A 20 8.09 10.19 -4.71
N PRO A 21 8.62 9.00 -4.35
CA PRO A 21 8.25 8.32 -3.12
C PRO A 21 8.60 9.18 -1.88
N ALA A 22 7.62 9.45 -1.02
CA ALA A 22 7.80 10.30 0.17
C ALA A 22 8.13 9.48 1.41
N HIS A 23 9.07 9.94 2.24
CA HIS A 23 9.48 9.24 3.45
C HIS A 23 9.31 10.10 4.69
N VAL A 24 9.03 9.49 5.83
CA VAL A 24 9.09 10.08 7.16
C VAL A 24 10.19 9.39 7.97
N ILE A 25 11.04 10.18 8.62
CA ILE A 25 11.96 9.68 9.65
C ILE A 25 11.17 9.74 10.95
N ALA A 26 10.90 8.57 11.53
CA ALA A 26 10.17 8.45 12.78
C ALA A 26 10.94 7.54 13.74
N ASP A 27 10.78 7.81 15.03
CA ASP A 27 11.17 6.89 16.09
C ASP A 27 10.30 5.63 15.98
N SER A 28 10.91 4.44 16.05
CA SER A 28 10.21 3.16 15.98
C SER A 28 9.28 2.94 17.17
N ASP A 29 9.61 3.50 18.33
CA ASP A 29 8.88 3.25 19.58
C ASP A 29 7.70 4.22 19.76
N LEU A 30 7.73 5.36 19.06
CA LEU A 30 6.69 6.39 19.13
C LEU A 30 6.30 6.91 17.75
N PRO A 31 5.30 6.31 17.08
CA PRO A 31 4.89 6.73 15.74
C PRO A 31 4.31 8.15 15.75
N GLY A 32 4.98 9.05 15.03
CA GLY A 32 4.56 10.44 14.86
C GLY A 32 3.25 10.62 14.06
N PRO A 33 2.70 11.84 14.00
CA PRO A 33 1.42 12.12 13.34
C PRO A 33 1.36 11.68 11.86
N LEU A 34 2.47 11.78 11.13
CA LEU A 34 2.55 11.34 9.73
C LEU A 34 2.50 9.82 9.60
N SER A 35 3.14 9.08 10.51
CA SER A 35 3.07 7.61 10.56
C SER A 35 1.64 7.14 10.84
N ARG A 36 0.95 7.76 11.80
CA ARG A 36 -0.47 7.44 12.07
C ARG A 36 -1.38 7.74 10.88
N ARG A 37 -1.13 8.84 10.16
CA ARG A 37 -1.87 9.14 8.93
C ARG A 37 -1.58 8.12 7.83
N ALA A 38 -0.34 7.63 7.72
CA ALA A 38 0.01 6.55 6.82
C ALA A 38 -0.76 5.27 7.16
N ASP A 39 -0.85 4.90 8.44
CA ASP A 39 -1.61 3.71 8.88
C ASP A 39 -3.09 3.76 8.47
N VAL A 40 -3.74 4.93 8.61
CA VAL A 40 -5.14 5.11 8.19
C VAL A 40 -5.31 4.94 6.69
N VAL A 41 -4.40 5.52 5.89
CA VAL A 41 -4.45 5.40 4.42
C VAL A 41 -4.18 3.95 3.99
N GLU A 42 -3.21 3.29 4.60
CA GLU A 42 -2.89 1.89 4.33
C GLU A 42 -4.09 0.97 4.67
N SER A 43 -4.76 1.19 5.80
CA SER A 43 -5.97 0.45 6.18
C SER A 43 -7.10 0.63 5.14
N ALA A 44 -7.34 1.86 4.68
CA ALA A 44 -8.35 2.13 3.66
C ALA A 44 -8.00 1.48 2.31
N GLN A 45 -6.72 1.47 1.94
CA GLN A 45 -6.23 0.79 0.74
C GLN A 45 -6.41 -0.72 0.81
N LEU A 46 -6.18 -1.33 1.98
CA LEU A 46 -6.40 -2.77 2.20
C LEU A 46 -7.89 -3.15 2.12
N GLU A 47 -8.77 -2.33 2.70
CA GLU A 47 -10.22 -2.53 2.59
C GLU A 47 -10.69 -2.46 1.13
N MET A 48 -10.26 -1.42 0.41
CA MET A 48 -10.56 -1.24 -1.01
C MET A 48 -10.05 -2.42 -1.85
N ALA A 49 -8.84 -2.92 -1.56
CA ALA A 49 -8.29 -4.10 -2.23
C ALA A 49 -9.16 -5.35 -1.99
N GLY A 50 -9.68 -5.52 -0.78
CA GLY A 50 -10.61 -6.61 -0.45
C GLY A 50 -11.91 -6.55 -1.26
N VAL A 51 -12.51 -5.36 -1.39
CA VAL A 51 -13.72 -5.14 -2.20
C VAL A 51 -13.46 -5.44 -3.68
N LEU A 52 -12.38 -4.89 -4.24
CA LEU A 52 -12.02 -5.12 -5.64
C LEU A 52 -11.71 -6.59 -5.94
N LEU A 53 -11.08 -7.30 -5.00
CA LEU A 53 -10.86 -8.74 -5.12
C LEU A 53 -12.18 -9.54 -5.11
N GLY A 54 -13.14 -9.13 -4.28
CA GLY A 54 -14.49 -9.70 -4.27
C GLY A 54 -15.21 -9.54 -5.61
N HIS A 55 -15.21 -8.32 -6.16
CA HIS A 55 -15.81 -8.05 -7.47
C HIS A 55 -15.09 -8.79 -8.60
N ALA A 56 -13.76 -8.85 -8.55
CA ALA A 56 -12.99 -9.60 -9.54
C ALA A 56 -13.34 -11.09 -9.56
N ARG A 57 -13.55 -11.71 -8.39
CA ARG A 57 -13.98 -13.12 -8.31
C ARG A 57 -15.35 -13.34 -8.96
N GLN A 58 -16.30 -12.41 -8.78
CA GLN A 58 -17.62 -12.51 -9.42
C GLN A 58 -17.53 -12.32 -10.93
N LEU A 59 -16.74 -11.34 -11.39
CA LEU A 59 -16.55 -11.06 -12.81
C LEU A 59 -15.88 -12.23 -13.54
N VAL A 60 -14.95 -12.96 -12.92
CA VAL A 60 -14.24 -14.08 -13.58
C VAL A 60 -15.20 -15.16 -14.07
N ASP A 61 -16.28 -15.43 -13.35
CA ASP A 61 -17.24 -16.48 -13.70
C ASP A 61 -18.20 -16.04 -14.84
N GLU A 62 -18.33 -14.73 -15.07
CA GLU A 62 -19.27 -14.13 -16.03
C GLU A 62 -18.58 -13.52 -17.28
N SER A 63 -17.25 -13.43 -17.28
CA SER A 63 -16.48 -12.63 -18.26
C SER A 63 -15.91 -13.44 -19.42
N GLY A 64 -15.87 -12.80 -20.59
CA GLY A 64 -15.13 -13.29 -21.76
C GLY A 64 -13.61 -13.05 -21.65
N PRO A 65 -12.82 -13.56 -22.63
CA PRO A 65 -11.36 -13.53 -22.56
C PRO A 65 -10.73 -12.12 -22.52
N GLU A 66 -11.35 -11.11 -23.15
CA GLU A 66 -10.85 -9.73 -23.16
C GLU A 66 -11.12 -9.03 -21.81
N GLU A 67 -12.33 -9.21 -21.24
CA GLU A 67 -12.64 -8.68 -19.91
C GLU A 67 -11.76 -9.32 -18.83
N LEU A 68 -11.48 -10.63 -18.93
CA LEU A 68 -10.52 -11.31 -18.06
C LEU A 68 -9.11 -10.73 -18.18
N ARG A 69 -8.62 -10.43 -19.39
CA ARG A 69 -7.29 -9.84 -19.59
C ARG A 69 -7.20 -8.46 -18.94
N TYR A 70 -8.22 -7.63 -19.09
CA TYR A 70 -8.29 -6.33 -18.42
C TYR A 70 -8.30 -6.46 -16.90
N LEU A 71 -9.13 -7.36 -16.37
CA LEU A 71 -9.25 -7.62 -14.94
C LEU A 71 -7.91 -8.07 -14.33
N VAL A 72 -7.18 -8.97 -15.02
CA VAL A 72 -5.86 -9.45 -14.59
C VAL A 72 -4.82 -8.32 -14.57
N VAL A 73 -4.84 -7.41 -15.54
CA VAL A 73 -3.93 -6.25 -15.57
C VAL A 73 -4.18 -5.33 -14.38
N GLU A 74 -5.44 -4.97 -14.11
CA GLU A 74 -5.78 -4.11 -12.97
C GLU A 74 -5.52 -4.77 -11.63
N LEU A 75 -5.85 -6.07 -11.49
CA LEU A 75 -5.50 -6.84 -10.30
C LEU A 75 -3.99 -6.86 -10.07
N THR A 76 -3.18 -7.08 -11.11
CA THR A 76 -1.72 -7.09 -10.99
C THR A 76 -1.20 -5.74 -10.51
N ARG A 77 -1.75 -4.63 -11.02
CA ARG A 77 -1.40 -3.28 -10.60
C ARG A 77 -1.72 -3.06 -9.11
N ILE A 78 -2.96 -3.36 -8.70
CA ILE A 78 -3.44 -3.17 -7.33
C ILE A 78 -2.67 -4.05 -6.35
N LEU A 79 -2.45 -5.34 -6.69
CA LEU A 79 -1.69 -6.26 -5.86
C LEU A 79 -0.22 -5.84 -5.74
N THR A 80 0.37 -5.26 -6.78
CA THR A 80 1.73 -4.69 -6.70
C THR A 80 1.79 -3.52 -5.71
N ASP A 81 0.79 -2.65 -5.73
CA ASP A 81 0.71 -1.50 -4.81
C ASP A 81 0.46 -1.97 -3.36
N VAL A 82 -0.41 -2.96 -3.15
CA VAL A 82 -0.65 -3.59 -1.84
C VAL A 82 0.59 -4.32 -1.33
N LEU A 83 1.30 -5.07 -2.16
CA LEU A 83 2.53 -5.79 -1.75
C LEU A 83 3.64 -4.83 -1.32
N ARG A 84 3.78 -3.67 -1.96
CA ARG A 84 4.73 -2.62 -1.53
C ARG A 84 4.48 -2.15 -0.10
N ILE A 85 3.21 -2.13 0.31
CA ILE A 85 2.81 -1.76 1.67
C ILE A 85 2.99 -2.94 2.62
N ALA A 86 2.54 -4.14 2.22
CA ALA A 86 2.55 -5.33 3.07
C ALA A 86 3.95 -5.85 3.43
N VAL A 87 4.97 -5.64 2.59
CA VAL A 87 6.37 -5.98 2.92
C VAL A 87 6.86 -5.25 4.19
N ARG A 88 6.21 -4.16 4.62
CA ARG A 88 6.55 -3.47 5.88
C ARG A 88 5.86 -3.98 7.15
N VAL A 89 4.83 -4.81 7.06
CA VAL A 89 4.12 -5.33 8.25
C VAL A 89 4.90 -6.47 8.91
N ARG A 90 6.00 -6.93 8.29
CA ARG A 90 6.79 -8.10 8.71
C ARG A 90 8.26 -7.77 9.05
N SER A 91 8.55 -6.53 9.40
CA SER A 91 9.87 -6.03 9.85
C SER A 91 9.69 -5.22 11.12
#